data_AF-A0A2H0YCR5-F1
#
_entry.id   AF-A0A2H0YCR5-F1
#
_cell.length_a   1.000
_cell.length_b   1.000
_cell.length_c   1.000
_cell.angle_alpha   90.00
_cell.angle_beta   90.00
_cell.angle_gamma   90.00
#
_symmetry.space_group_name_H-M   'P 1'
#
loop_
_entity.id
_entity.type
_entity.pdbx_description
1 polymer ?
#
loop_
_entity_poly.entity_id
_entity_poly.type
_entity_poly.pdbx_seq_one_letter_code
_entity_poly.pdbx_strand_id
1 'polypeptide(L)'
;MPNRLANLTAGILLLLMALFTIPSAADDSATCDEITHITAGYSYLTQKDMRLNPEHPPLIKDLAALPLLFFNLNFPINSIYWNSGFNMSSDMGEQFLYSGNNFGQILFFARG
;
A
#
# COMPACT_ATOMS: atom_id res chain seq x y z
N MET A 1 -24.41 17.18 27.70
CA MET A 1 -25.25 17.04 26.49
C MET A 1 -24.35 17.19 25.27
N PRO A 2 -24.38 16.28 24.28
CA PRO A 2 -23.57 16.43 23.07
C PRO A 2 -23.98 17.72 22.34
N ASN A 3 -22.99 18.55 22.00
CA ASN A 3 -23.22 19.80 21.30
C ASN A 3 -23.52 19.48 19.82
N ARG A 4 -24.80 19.47 19.44
CA ARG A 4 -25.26 19.09 18.09
C ARG A 4 -24.62 19.93 16.99
N LEU A 5 -24.38 21.21 17.25
CA LEU A 5 -23.66 22.11 16.33
C LEU A 5 -22.22 21.66 16.16
N ALA A 6 -21.53 21.33 17.26
CA ALA A 6 -20.15 20.83 17.21
C ALA A 6 -20.04 19.51 16.40
N ASN A 7 -20.98 18.58 16.60
CA ASN A 7 -21.01 17.33 15.84
C ASN A 7 -21.29 17.55 14.36
N LEU A 8 -22.20 18.47 14.01
CA LEU A 8 -22.48 18.84 12.62
C LEU A 8 -21.26 19.49 11.97
N THR A 9 -20.59 20.42 12.65
CA THR A 9 -19.37 21.05 12.15
C THR A 9 -18.25 20.02 11.95
N ALA A 10 -18.08 19.08 12.89
CA ALA A 10 -17.09 18.02 12.76
C ALA A 10 -17.40 17.11 11.55
N GLY A 11 -18.66 16.73 11.36
CA GLY A 11 -19.08 15.94 10.20
C GLY A 11 -18.83 16.64 8.86
N ILE A 12 -19.12 17.95 8.78
CA ILE A 12 -18.84 18.75 7.59
C ILE A 12 -17.33 18.84 7.33
N LEU A 13 -16.52 19.08 8.37
CA LEU A 13 -15.07 19.15 8.23
C LEU A 13 -14.49 17.82 7.75
N LEU A 14 -14.91 16.69 8.33
CA LEU A 14 -14.47 15.36 7.90
C LEU A 14 -14.87 15.06 6.44
N LEU A 15 -16.07 15.46 6.04
CA LEU A 15 -16.53 15.29 4.66
C LEU A 15 -15.71 16.14 3.69
N LEU A 16 -15.41 17.40 4.04
CA LEU A 16 -14.55 18.25 3.24
C LEU A 16 -13.13 17.68 3.15
N MET A 17 -12.58 17.19 4.26
CA MET A 17 -11.27 16.53 4.28
C MET A 17 -11.25 15.33 3.34
N ALA A 18 -12.24 14.44 3.41
CA ALA A 18 -12.34 13.29 2.52
C ALA A 18 -12.46 13.71 1.05
N LEU A 19 -13.27 14.74 0.77
CA LEU A 19 -13.48 15.26 -0.59
C LEU A 19 -12.20 15.80 -1.23
N PHE A 20 -11.31 16.43 -0.46
CA PHE A 20 -10.05 16.95 -0.98
C PHE A 20 -8.92 15.93 -0.96
N THR A 21 -8.85 15.06 0.04
CA THR A 21 -7.72 14.12 0.22
C THR A 21 -7.78 12.94 -0.75
N ILE A 22 -8.96 12.36 -1.00
CA ILE A 22 -9.10 11.18 -1.86
C ILE A 22 -8.63 11.46 -3.31
N PRO A 23 -9.07 12.54 -3.98
CA PRO A 23 -8.58 12.85 -5.33
C PRO A 23 -7.10 13.21 -5.34
N SER A 24 -6.63 13.96 -4.33
CA SER A 24 -5.21 14.34 -4.22
C SER A 24 -4.30 13.11 -4.17
N ALA A 25 -4.70 12.06 -3.44
CA ALA A 25 -3.91 10.84 -3.32
C ALA A 25 -3.72 10.07 -4.64
N ALA A 26 -4.60 10.30 -5.63
CA ALA A 26 -4.51 9.69 -6.96
C ALA A 26 -3.51 10.40 -7.88
N ASP A 27 -3.27 11.70 -7.66
CA ASP A 27 -2.36 12.52 -8.47
C ASP A 27 -0.93 12.58 -7.91
N ASP A 28 -0.72 12.12 -6.67
CA ASP A 28 0.58 12.10 -6.02
C ASP A 28 1.47 10.96 -6.54
N SER A 29 2.72 11.27 -6.89
CA SER A 29 3.76 10.27 -7.21
C SER A 29 4.08 9.39 -6.00
N ALA A 30 4.51 8.15 -6.23
CA ALA A 30 4.98 7.29 -5.15
C ALA A 30 6.38 7.69 -4.67
N THR A 31 6.59 7.49 -3.38
CA THR A 31 7.90 7.48 -2.73
C THR A 31 8.52 6.09 -2.78
N CYS A 32 9.84 6.01 -2.63
CA CYS A 32 10.53 4.72 -2.61
C CYS A 32 10.01 3.80 -1.47
N ASP A 33 9.74 4.37 -0.29
CA ASP A 33 9.28 3.60 0.87
C ASP A 33 7.86 3.04 0.69
N GLU A 34 6.98 3.74 -0.03
CA GLU A 34 5.66 3.21 -0.36
C GLU A 34 5.78 1.93 -1.19
N ILE A 35 6.66 1.93 -2.19
CA ILE A 35 6.86 0.78 -3.06
C ILE A 35 7.39 -0.42 -2.25
N THR A 36 8.35 -0.20 -1.36
CA THR A 36 8.93 -1.28 -0.54
C THR A 36 7.94 -1.84 0.46
N HIS A 37 7.21 -0.99 1.19
CA HIS A 37 6.25 -1.42 2.20
C HIS A 37 5.04 -2.12 1.59
N ILE A 38 4.49 -1.60 0.49
CA ILE A 38 3.35 -2.21 -0.20
C ILE A 38 3.73 -3.59 -0.73
N THR A 39 4.88 -3.71 -1.37
CA THR A 39 5.34 -4.99 -1.94
C THR A 39 5.63 -6.01 -0.84
N ALA A 40 6.26 -5.58 0.26
CA ALA A 40 6.47 -6.43 1.43
C ALA A 40 5.14 -6.92 2.01
N GLY A 41 4.21 -6.01 2.33
CA GLY A 41 2.88 -6.37 2.85
C GLY A 41 2.11 -7.32 1.93
N TYR A 42 2.16 -7.08 0.62
CA TYR A 42 1.50 -7.97 -0.33
C TYR A 42 2.12 -9.37 -0.31
N SER A 43 3.45 -9.47 -0.25
CA SER A 43 4.15 -10.75 -0.13
C SER A 43 3.84 -11.48 1.19
N TYR A 44 3.68 -10.75 2.29
CA TYR A 44 3.36 -11.31 3.60
C TYR A 44 1.95 -11.93 3.58
N LEU A 45 1.00 -11.21 3.00
CA LEU A 45 -0.38 -11.66 2.92
C LEU A 45 -0.57 -12.82 1.95
N THR A 46 0.08 -12.78 0.78
CA THR A 46 -0.11 -13.77 -0.30
C THR A 46 0.82 -14.97 -0.18
N GLN A 47 2.11 -14.76 0.03
CA GLN A 47 3.14 -15.80 0.08
C GLN A 47 3.44 -16.32 1.47
N LYS A 48 2.90 -15.67 2.51
CA LYS A 48 3.13 -16.03 3.92
C LYS A 48 4.62 -16.03 4.29
N ASP A 49 5.38 -15.14 3.66
CA ASP A 49 6.83 -15.05 3.81
C ASP A 49 7.24 -13.62 4.14
N MET A 50 7.89 -13.43 5.29
CA MET A 50 8.23 -12.12 5.84
C MET A 50 9.67 -11.66 5.54
N ARG A 51 10.31 -12.20 4.50
CA ARG A 51 11.71 -11.88 4.16
C ARG A 51 11.95 -10.46 3.66
N LEU A 52 10.94 -9.84 3.04
CA LEU A 52 11.06 -8.53 2.43
C LEU A 52 10.82 -7.45 3.48
N ASN A 53 11.78 -6.55 3.70
CA ASN A 53 11.64 -5.42 4.60
C ASN A 53 11.40 -5.84 6.07
N PRO A 54 12.16 -6.76 6.69
CA PRO A 54 11.87 -7.26 8.04
C PRO A 54 12.17 -6.24 9.16
N GLU A 55 12.82 -5.12 8.86
CA GLU A 55 13.22 -4.09 9.84
C GLU A 55 12.04 -3.32 10.47
N HIS A 56 10.89 -3.27 9.79
CA HIS A 56 9.67 -2.65 10.33
C HIS A 56 8.57 -3.69 10.65
N PRO A 57 7.74 -3.48 11.70
CA PRO A 57 6.64 -4.38 12.03
C PRO A 57 5.67 -4.63 10.86
N PRO A 58 5.08 -5.83 10.74
CA PRO A 58 4.29 -6.22 9.57
C PRO A 58 2.91 -5.53 9.50
N LEU A 59 2.34 -5.15 10.64
CA LEU A 59 0.94 -4.71 10.75
C LEU A 59 0.56 -3.60 9.76
N ILE A 60 1.39 -2.55 9.65
CA ILE A 60 1.08 -1.43 8.77
C ILE A 60 1.20 -1.80 7.28
N LYS A 61 2.12 -2.71 6.95
CA LYS A 61 2.33 -3.19 5.59
C LYS A 61 1.19 -4.09 5.15
N ASP A 62 0.79 -4.99 6.03
CA ASP A 62 -0.37 -5.86 5.82
C ASP A 62 -1.63 -5.01 5.65
N LEU A 63 -1.82 -3.98 6.50
CA LEU A 63 -2.97 -3.09 6.37
C LEU A 63 -2.98 -2.34 5.03
N ALA A 64 -1.85 -1.79 4.60
CA ALA A 64 -1.72 -1.12 3.31
C ALA A 64 -1.92 -2.07 2.12
N ALA A 65 -1.51 -3.34 2.23
CA ALA A 65 -1.65 -4.31 1.16
C ALA A 65 -2.99 -5.08 1.17
N LEU A 66 -3.81 -4.95 2.21
CA LEU A 66 -5.06 -5.70 2.35
C LEU A 66 -6.08 -5.41 1.23
N PRO A 67 -6.30 -4.16 0.81
CA PRO A 67 -7.16 -3.86 -0.34
C PRO A 67 -6.65 -4.49 -1.64
N LEU A 68 -5.35 -4.73 -1.75
CA LEU A 68 -4.74 -5.30 -2.95
C LEU A 68 -5.08 -6.77 -3.17
N LEU A 69 -5.55 -7.48 -2.14
CA LEU A 69 -6.00 -8.86 -2.24
C LEU A 69 -7.23 -9.04 -3.13
N PHE A 70 -7.98 -7.96 -3.41
CA PHE A 70 -9.12 -7.97 -4.32
C PHE A 70 -8.71 -7.80 -5.79
N PHE A 71 -7.43 -7.59 -6.09
CA PHE A 71 -6.90 -7.48 -7.44
C PHE A 71 -6.06 -8.71 -7.81
N ASN A 72 -6.14 -9.12 -9.07
CA ASN A 72 -5.33 -10.21 -9.61
C ASN A 72 -3.95 -9.67 -10.03
N LEU A 73 -3.11 -9.35 -9.04
CA LEU A 73 -1.78 -8.79 -9.26
C LEU A 73 -0.75 -9.88 -9.56
N ASN A 74 0.15 -9.59 -10.49
CA ASN A 74 1.27 -10.46 -10.86
C ASN A 74 2.43 -10.24 -9.88
N PHE A 75 2.59 -11.14 -8.91
CA PHE A 75 3.74 -11.11 -8.01
C PHE A 75 4.93 -11.87 -8.62
N PRO A 76 6.12 -11.25 -8.78
CA PRO A 76 7.25 -11.85 -9.48
C PRO A 76 8.02 -12.86 -8.61
N ILE A 77 7.39 -13.98 -8.25
CA ILE A 77 7.98 -15.04 -7.42
C ILE A 77 9.26 -15.65 -8.02
N ASN A 78 9.40 -15.62 -9.36
CA ASN A 78 10.56 -16.15 -10.07
C ASN A 78 11.69 -15.11 -10.21
N SER A 79 11.59 -13.94 -9.57
CA SER A 79 12.64 -12.92 -9.64
C SER A 79 13.91 -13.37 -8.95
N ILE A 80 15.04 -12.83 -9.41
CA ILE A 80 16.31 -12.99 -8.69
C ILE A 80 16.24 -12.35 -7.30
N TYR A 81 15.46 -11.28 -7.14
CA TYR A 81 15.29 -10.55 -5.87
C TYR A 81 14.49 -11.35 -4.84
N TRP A 82 13.54 -12.17 -5.29
CA TRP A 82 12.82 -13.09 -4.43
C TRP A 82 13.66 -14.32 -4.05
N ASN A 83 14.35 -14.90 -5.04
CA ASN A 83 15.08 -16.14 -4.90
C ASN A 83 16.45 -15.99 -4.23
N SER A 84 17.03 -14.78 -4.20
CA SER A 84 18.29 -14.51 -3.50
C SER A 84 18.17 -14.70 -1.99
N GLY A 85 16.96 -14.59 -1.44
CA GLY A 85 16.70 -14.66 0.01
C GLY A 85 17.23 -13.47 0.80
N PHE A 86 17.77 -12.44 0.13
CA PHE A 86 18.20 -11.20 0.74
C PHE A 86 17.07 -10.18 0.77
N ASN A 87 17.16 -9.24 1.73
CA ASN A 87 16.24 -8.09 1.81
C ASN A 87 16.48 -7.14 0.63
N MET A 88 15.85 -7.43 -0.51
CA MET A 88 15.90 -6.66 -1.76
C MET A 88 14.55 -5.99 -2.03
N SER A 89 13.96 -5.40 -0.99
CA SER A 89 12.59 -4.88 -1.06
C SER A 89 12.38 -3.77 -2.07
N SER A 90 13.38 -2.93 -2.32
CA SER A 90 13.33 -1.89 -3.36
C SER A 90 13.30 -2.51 -4.75
N ASP A 91 14.24 -3.41 -5.06
CA ASP A 91 14.32 -4.06 -6.36
C ASP A 91 13.11 -4.97 -6.62
N MET A 92 12.68 -5.68 -5.58
CA MET A 92 11.48 -6.51 -5.63
C MET A 92 10.22 -5.68 -5.84
N GLY A 93 10.16 -4.50 -5.22
CA GLY A 93 9.07 -3.56 -5.40
C GLY A 93 9.02 -3.00 -6.81
N GLU A 94 10.15 -2.58 -7.36
CA GLU A 94 10.24 -2.15 -8.76
C GLU A 94 9.78 -3.26 -9.72
N GLN A 95 10.26 -4.48 -9.52
CA GLN A 95 9.84 -5.60 -10.37
C GLN A 95 8.36 -5.93 -10.21
N PHE A 96 7.80 -5.84 -9.00
CA PHE A 96 6.37 -6.02 -8.76
C PHE A 96 5.54 -5.00 -9.55
N LEU A 97 5.99 -3.74 -9.64
CA LEU A 97 5.32 -2.73 -10.45
C LEU A 97 5.38 -3.04 -11.95
N TYR A 98 6.54 -3.44 -12.47
CA TYR A 98 6.72 -3.74 -13.89
C TYR A 98 6.26 -5.14 -14.33
N SER A 99 5.68 -5.94 -13.42
CA SER A 99 5.15 -7.28 -13.73
C SER A 99 3.80 -7.26 -14.47
N GLY A 100 3.50 -6.20 -15.22
CA GLY A 100 2.21 -6.01 -15.90
C GLY A 100 1.07 -5.59 -14.97
N ASN A 101 1.40 -5.06 -13.79
CA ASN A 101 0.42 -4.54 -12.84
C ASN A 101 0.06 -3.08 -13.13
N ASN A 102 -1.14 -2.66 -12.71
CA ASN A 102 -1.51 -1.25 -12.76
C ASN A 102 -0.96 -0.52 -11.53
N PHE A 103 0.13 0.22 -11.73
CA PHE A 103 0.79 0.95 -10.66
C PHE A 103 -0.12 1.98 -9.97
N GLY A 104 -0.88 2.77 -10.73
CA GLY A 104 -1.78 3.77 -10.17
C GLY A 104 -2.87 3.14 -9.30
N GLN A 105 -3.41 1.98 -9.71
CA GLN A 105 -4.35 1.21 -8.91
C GLN A 105 -3.71 0.71 -7.60
N ILE A 106 -2.53 0.10 -7.68
CA ILE A 106 -1.81 -0.39 -6.49
C ILE A 106 -1.60 0.75 -5.49
N LEU A 107 -1.07 1.88 -5.97
CA LEU A 107 -0.73 3.01 -5.12
C LEU A 107 -1.98 3.64 -4.49
N PHE A 108 -3.04 3.85 -5.28
CA PHE A 108 -4.28 4.45 -4.80
C PHE A 108 -4.93 3.61 -3.68
N PHE A 109 -5.05 2.29 -3.89
CA PHE A 109 -5.70 1.42 -2.91
C PHE A 109 -4.83 1.12 -1.69
N ALA A 110 -3.51 1.29 -1.78
CA ALA A 110 -2.63 1.11 -0.65
C ALA A 110 -2.50 2.34 0.28
N ARG A 111 -2.90 3.52 -0.19
CA ARG A 111 -2.90 4.79 0.58
C ARG A 111 -4.18 5.03 1.39
N GLY A 112 -5.25 4.28 1.11
CA GLY A 112 -6.61 4.49 1.64
C GLY A 112 -6.91 3.85 2.98
#